data_AF-A0A1G0NX72-F1
#
_entry.id   AF-A0A1G0NX72-F1
#
_cell.length_a   1.000
_cell.length_b   1.000
_cell.length_c   1.000
_cell.angle_alpha   90.00
_cell.angle_beta   90.00
_cell.angle_gamma   90.00
#
_symmetry.space_group_name_H-M   'P 1'
#
loop_
_entity.id
_entity.type
_entity.pdbx_description
1 polymer ?
#
loop_
_entity_poly.entity_id
_entity_poly.type
_entity_poly.pdbx_seq_one_letter_code
_entity_poly.pdbx_strand_id
1 'polypeptide(L)'
;MSLQFAKNLVRFAALYNASALIIFLTPGGLQFFGINEPYSPFWTWLPSLLALFASIVLFFSSKDLHRYGVFPYWNGIIRMLFAVVAFLLDFKSGVGLFIGVIAVGDLILGFLCVISIPKALNQNHRRILLNKLTDYSGGNYQNEEAR
;
A
#
# COMPACT_ATOMS: atom_id res chain seq x y z
N MET A 1 18.34 4.31 -4.87
CA MET A 1 17.10 4.96 -4.40
C MET A 1 17.27 5.16 -2.90
N SER A 2 17.05 6.37 -2.38
CA SER A 2 17.37 6.66 -0.98
C SER A 2 16.38 6.04 -0.01
N LEU A 3 16.85 5.77 1.22
CA LEU A 3 15.99 5.31 2.31
C LEU A 3 14.85 6.30 2.59
N GLN A 4 15.14 7.60 2.56
CA GLN A 4 14.15 8.64 2.78
C GLN A 4 13.03 8.63 1.71
N PHE A 5 13.38 8.40 0.44
CA PHE A 5 12.39 8.24 -0.61
C PHE A 5 11.46 7.05 -0.33
N ALA A 6 12.02 5.89 0.02
CA ALA A 6 11.22 4.71 0.35
C ALA A 6 10.33 4.93 1.57
N LYS A 7 10.84 5.56 2.64
CA LYS A 7 10.04 5.94 3.82
C LYS A 7 8.85 6.82 3.42
N ASN A 8 9.09 7.86 2.60
CA ASN A 8 8.04 8.76 2.14
C ASN A 8 7.02 8.06 1.24
N LEU A 9 7.47 7.17 0.34
CA LEU A 9 6.59 6.36 -0.49
C LEU A 9 5.67 5.47 0.36
N VAL A 10 6.21 4.81 1.39
CA VAL A 10 5.40 3.98 2.29
C VAL A 10 4.40 4.82 3.09
N ARG A 11 4.76 6.03 3.51
CA ARG A 11 3.81 6.98 4.13
C ARG A 11 2.69 7.35 3.17
N PHE A 12 3.04 7.64 1.92
CA PHE A 12 2.04 7.94 0.91
C PHE A 12 1.11 6.74 0.66
N ALA A 13 1.64 5.52 0.58
CA ALA A 13 0.82 4.31 0.46
C ALA A 13 -0.11 4.11 1.67
N ALA A 14 0.35 4.46 2.88
CA ALA A 14 -0.49 4.47 4.08
C ALA A 14 -1.64 5.47 3.96
N LEU A 15 -1.36 6.70 3.51
CA LEU A 15 -2.38 7.73 3.29
C LEU A 15 -3.35 7.36 2.16
N TYR A 16 -2.86 6.72 1.10
CA TYR A 16 -3.70 6.22 0.02
C TYR A 16 -4.70 5.19 0.54
N ASN A 17 -4.26 4.22 1.35
CA ASN A 17 -5.17 3.28 2.00
C ASN A 17 -6.16 4.00 2.95
N ALA A 18 -5.70 4.99 3.71
CA ALA A 18 -6.55 5.74 4.61
C ALA A 18 -7.63 6.56 3.85
N SER A 19 -7.33 7.00 2.63
CA SER A 19 -8.32 7.66 1.77
C SER A 19 -9.47 6.71 1.39
N ALA A 20 -9.18 5.43 1.13
CA ALA A 20 -10.23 4.45 0.84
C ALA A 20 -11.18 4.28 2.05
N LEU A 21 -10.64 4.22 3.28
CA LEU A 21 -11.44 4.20 4.50
C LEU A 21 -12.42 5.39 4.57
N ILE A 22 -11.94 6.60 4.26
CA ILE A 22 -12.78 7.80 4.24
C ILE A 22 -13.90 7.64 3.20
N ILE A 23 -13.59 7.17 1.99
CA ILE A 23 -14.57 6.99 0.92
C ILE A 23 -15.65 5.98 1.30
N PHE A 24 -15.28 4.84 1.88
CA PHE A 24 -16.23 3.80 2.24
C PHE A 24 -17.11 4.18 3.44
N LEU A 25 -16.56 4.86 4.46
CA LEU A 25 -17.31 5.16 5.69
C LEU A 25 -18.06 6.50 5.66
N THR A 26 -17.77 7.38 4.69
CA THR A 26 -18.52 8.65 4.55
C THR A 26 -19.84 8.39 3.85
N PRO A 27 -21.00 8.80 4.43
CA PRO A 27 -22.27 8.72 3.74
C PRO A 27 -22.21 9.41 2.37
N GLY A 28 -22.62 8.72 1.30
CA GLY A 28 -22.53 9.21 -0.07
C GLY A 28 -21.13 9.21 -0.68
N GLY A 29 -20.09 8.76 0.04
CA GLY A 29 -18.71 8.70 -0.47
C GLY A 29 -18.57 7.79 -1.69
N LEU A 30 -19.18 6.61 -1.68
CA LEU A 30 -19.22 5.71 -2.84
C LEU A 30 -20.01 6.32 -4.01
N GLN A 31 -21.12 6.98 -3.71
CA GLN A 31 -22.02 7.58 -4.68
C GLN A 31 -21.34 8.76 -5.40
N PHE A 32 -20.49 9.52 -4.70
CA PHE A 32 -19.65 10.58 -5.29
C PHE A 32 -18.76 10.04 -6.42
N PHE A 33 -18.32 8.78 -6.30
CA PHE A 33 -17.54 8.08 -7.33
C PHE A 33 -18.40 7.27 -8.32
N GLY A 34 -19.72 7.47 -8.31
CA GLY A 34 -20.66 6.78 -9.20
C GLY A 34 -20.91 5.31 -8.84
N ILE A 35 -20.56 4.89 -7.62
CA ILE A 35 -20.71 3.52 -7.14
C ILE A 35 -21.99 3.42 -6.32
N ASN A 36 -22.84 2.46 -6.67
CA ASN A 36 -24.00 2.12 -5.85
C ASN A 36 -23.54 1.50 -4.54
N GLU A 37 -24.19 1.88 -3.44
CA GLU A 37 -23.93 1.26 -2.15
C GLU A 37 -24.26 -0.23 -2.20
N PRO A 38 -23.42 -1.09 -1.60
CA PRO A 38 -23.70 -2.51 -1.58
C PRO A 38 -24.94 -2.79 -0.72
N TYR A 39 -25.67 -3.86 -1.07
CA TYR A 39 -26.88 -4.28 -0.36
C TYR A 39 -26.67 -4.53 1.14
N SER A 40 -25.46 -4.91 1.55
CA SER A 40 -25.11 -5.17 2.95
C SER A 40 -24.00 -4.25 3.43
N PRO A 41 -24.12 -3.65 4.64
CA PRO A 41 -23.05 -2.87 5.26
C PRO A 41 -21.73 -3.65 5.42
N PHE A 42 -21.81 -4.99 5.47
CA PHE A 42 -20.63 -5.86 5.51
C PHE A 42 -19.63 -5.54 4.39
N TRP A 43 -20.12 -5.29 3.17
CA TRP A 43 -19.29 -5.02 1.99
C TRP A 43 -18.68 -3.62 1.98
N THR A 44 -19.17 -2.72 2.84
CA THR A 44 -18.56 -1.40 3.09
C THR A 44 -17.53 -1.50 4.20
N TRP A 45 -17.86 -2.21 5.29
CA TRP A 45 -16.99 -2.37 6.45
C TRP A 45 -15.77 -3.24 6.18
N LEU A 46 -15.91 -4.32 5.42
CA LEU A 46 -14.80 -5.23 5.10
C LEU A 46 -13.62 -4.50 4.44
N PRO A 47 -13.78 -3.81 3.28
CA PRO A 47 -12.69 -3.07 2.67
C PRO A 47 -12.20 -1.91 3.54
N SER A 48 -13.09 -1.27 4.31
CA SER A 48 -12.72 -0.21 5.27
C SER A 48 -11.76 -0.71 6.34
N LEU A 49 -12.05 -1.84 6.97
CA LEU A 49 -11.19 -2.42 8.02
C LEU A 49 -9.86 -2.90 7.45
N LEU A 50 -9.85 -3.50 6.25
CA LEU A 50 -8.63 -3.88 5.54
C LEU A 50 -7.77 -2.65 5.22
N ALA A 51 -8.39 -1.57 4.75
CA ALA A 51 -7.73 -0.31 4.45
C ALA A 51 -7.17 0.34 5.72
N LEU A 52 -7.92 0.37 6.82
CA LEU A 52 -7.47 0.89 8.11
C LEU A 52 -6.27 0.11 8.63
N PHE A 53 -6.37 -1.23 8.66
CA PHE A 53 -5.28 -2.09 9.10
C PHE A 53 -4.01 -1.86 8.27
N ALA A 54 -4.12 -1.87 6.95
CA ALA A 54 -2.99 -1.63 6.06
C ALA A 54 -2.42 -0.22 6.25
N SER A 55 -3.26 0.81 6.45
CA SER A 55 -2.81 2.18 6.72
C SER A 55 -1.95 2.26 7.97
N ILE A 56 -2.41 1.65 9.08
CA ILE A 56 -1.69 1.62 10.35
C ILE A 56 -0.35 0.90 10.19
N VAL A 57 -0.35 -0.31 9.63
CA VAL A 57 0.87 -1.12 9.44
C VAL A 57 1.88 -0.39 8.58
N LEU A 58 1.46 0.20 7.46
CA LEU A 58 2.36 0.94 6.57
C LEU A 58 2.89 2.22 7.23
N PHE A 59 2.04 2.94 7.97
CA PHE A 59 2.47 4.14 8.68
C PHE A 59 3.58 3.83 9.69
N PHE A 60 3.41 2.79 10.50
CA PHE A 60 4.46 2.33 11.42
C PHE A 60 5.69 1.80 10.68
N SER A 61 5.50 1.02 9.62
CA SER A 61 6.61 0.49 8.82
C SER A 61 7.47 1.60 8.19
N SER A 62 6.86 2.75 7.88
CA SER A 62 7.58 3.91 7.33
C SER A 62 8.56 4.58 8.31
N LYS A 63 8.43 4.30 9.62
CA LYS A 63 9.33 4.82 10.65
C LYS A 63 10.63 4.01 10.71
N ASP A 64 10.54 2.71 10.50
CA ASP A 64 11.68 1.80 10.49
C ASP A 64 11.50 0.71 9.41
N LEU A 65 11.99 1.01 8.20
CA LEU A 65 11.94 0.05 7.09
C LEU A 65 12.95 -1.09 7.24
N HIS A 66 13.99 -0.96 8.06
CA HIS A 66 14.96 -2.04 8.21
C HIS A 66 14.35 -3.20 9.00
N ARG A 67 13.53 -2.86 10.00
CA ARG A 67 12.80 -3.85 10.79
C ARG A 67 11.50 -4.28 10.14
N TYR A 68 10.77 -3.36 9.53
CA TYR A 68 9.39 -3.58 9.08
C TYR A 68 9.20 -3.54 7.57
N GLY A 69 10.26 -3.46 6.77
CA GLY A 69 10.20 -3.34 5.31
C GLY A 69 9.49 -4.49 4.59
N VAL A 70 9.31 -5.63 5.25
CA VAL A 70 8.53 -6.78 4.75
C VAL A 70 7.07 -6.43 4.49
N PHE A 71 6.45 -5.62 5.36
CA PHE A 71 5.03 -5.26 5.25
C PHE A 71 4.73 -4.39 4.02
N PRO A 72 5.41 -3.25 3.80
CA PRO A 72 5.17 -2.45 2.60
C PRO A 72 5.56 -3.18 1.31
N TYR A 73 6.52 -4.10 1.37
CA TYR A 73 6.87 -4.95 0.23
C TYR A 73 5.73 -5.91 -0.13
N TRP A 74 5.19 -6.66 0.84
CA TRP A 74 4.04 -7.55 0.62
C TRP A 74 2.77 -6.80 0.24
N ASN A 75 2.51 -5.65 0.88
CA ASN A 75 1.42 -4.76 0.48
C ASN A 75 1.58 -4.34 -0.98
N GLY A 76 2.81 -4.07 -1.44
CA GLY A 76 3.07 -3.77 -2.85
C GLY A 76 2.72 -4.94 -3.80
N ILE A 77 3.07 -6.17 -3.43
CA ILE A 77 2.67 -7.37 -4.20
C ILE A 77 1.15 -7.52 -4.25
N ILE A 78 0.47 -7.40 -3.11
CA ILE A 78 -0.99 -7.55 -3.01
C ILE A 78 -1.70 -6.50 -3.89
N ARG A 79 -1.21 -5.26 -3.92
CA ARG A 79 -1.74 -4.20 -4.79
C ARG A 79 -1.64 -4.53 -6.27
N MET A 80 -0.49 -5.05 -6.71
CA MET A 80 -0.32 -5.47 -8.10
C MET A 80 -1.24 -6.65 -8.44
N LEU A 81 -1.40 -7.61 -7.52
CA LEU A 81 -2.34 -8.73 -7.70
C LEU A 81 -3.78 -8.24 -7.79
N PHE A 82 -4.18 -7.30 -6.93
CA PHE A 82 -5.49 -6.67 -6.98
C PHE A 82 -5.74 -6.01 -8.34
N ALA A 83 -4.78 -5.24 -8.86
CA ALA A 83 -4.89 -4.62 -10.17
C ALA A 83 -5.11 -5.67 -11.28
N VAL A 84 -4.33 -6.76 -11.28
CA VAL A 84 -4.50 -7.87 -12.24
C VAL A 84 -5.89 -8.49 -12.15
N VAL A 85 -6.36 -8.80 -10.94
CA VAL A 85 -7.70 -9.36 -10.72
C VAL A 85 -8.79 -8.38 -11.17
N ALA A 86 -8.63 -7.08 -10.89
CA ALA A 86 -9.57 -6.06 -11.30
C ALA A 86 -9.70 -5.95 -12.84
N PHE A 87 -8.59 -6.10 -13.57
CA PHE A 87 -8.62 -6.15 -15.03
C PHE A 87 -9.26 -7.45 -15.55
N LEU A 88 -8.98 -8.60 -14.94
CA LEU A 88 -9.51 -9.90 -15.38
C LEU A 88 -11.01 -10.06 -15.15
N LEU A 89 -11.55 -9.48 -14.07
CA LEU A 89 -12.97 -9.58 -13.72
C LEU A 89 -13.86 -8.57 -14.45
N ASP A 90 -13.28 -7.77 -15.37
CA ASP A 90 -13.98 -6.82 -16.25
C ASP A 90 -15.10 -6.04 -15.52
N PHE A 91 -14.76 -5.33 -14.44
CA PHE A 91 -15.67 -4.53 -13.61
C PHE A 91 -16.45 -3.42 -14.37
N LYS A 92 -16.45 -3.40 -15.70
CA LYS A 92 -16.99 -2.40 -16.62
C LYS A 92 -18.47 -2.05 -16.42
N SER A 93 -19.31 -2.90 -15.83
CA SER A 93 -20.77 -2.71 -15.83
C SER A 93 -21.35 -1.80 -14.71
N GLY A 94 -20.56 -0.87 -14.17
CA GLY A 94 -21.07 0.17 -13.24
C GLY A 94 -20.04 0.67 -12.22
N VAL A 95 -19.10 -0.18 -11.80
CA VAL A 95 -18.00 0.19 -10.87
C VAL A 95 -16.69 0.47 -11.63
N GLY A 96 -16.66 0.19 -12.94
CA GLY A 96 -15.44 -0.06 -13.70
C GLY A 96 -14.49 1.11 -13.85
N LEU A 97 -14.99 2.35 -13.97
CA LEU A 97 -14.10 3.51 -14.11
C LEU A 97 -13.41 3.84 -12.77
N PHE A 98 -14.15 3.82 -11.65
CA PHE A 98 -13.56 4.04 -10.34
C PHE A 98 -12.58 2.93 -9.94
N ILE A 99 -12.99 1.66 -10.10
CA ILE A 99 -12.12 0.52 -9.82
C ILE A 99 -10.90 0.53 -10.75
N GLY A 100 -11.06 0.96 -12.00
CA GLY A 100 -9.95 1.15 -12.93
C GLY A 100 -8.94 2.19 -12.43
N VAL A 101 -9.40 3.34 -11.94
CA VAL A 101 -8.52 4.37 -11.35
C VAL A 101 -7.79 3.85 -10.12
N ILE A 102 -8.49 3.14 -9.22
CA ILE A 102 -7.85 2.52 -8.05
C ILE A 102 -6.82 1.48 -8.48
N ALA A 103 -7.18 0.58 -9.40
CA ALA A 103 -6.30 -0.48 -9.87
C ALA A 103 -5.02 0.09 -10.51
N VAL A 104 -5.11 1.18 -11.27
CA VAL A 104 -3.94 1.87 -11.84
C VAL A 104 -3.08 2.48 -10.73
N GLY A 105 -3.70 3.17 -9.76
CA GLY A 105 -2.99 3.72 -8.60
C GLY A 105 -2.27 2.64 -7.80
N ASP A 106 -2.93 1.52 -7.54
CA ASP A 106 -2.38 0.36 -6.84
C ASP A 106 -1.26 -0.32 -7.64
N LEU A 107 -1.37 -0.42 -8.96
CA LEU A 107 -0.31 -0.95 -9.80
C LEU A 107 0.97 -0.10 -9.69
N ILE A 108 0.83 1.24 -9.79
CA ILE A 108 1.95 2.18 -9.68
C ILE A 108 2.57 2.10 -8.29
N LEU A 109 1.76 2.23 -7.23
CA LEU A 109 2.25 2.18 -5.85
C LEU A 109 2.85 0.81 -5.51
N GLY A 110 2.22 -0.26 -5.96
CA GLY A 110 2.69 -1.62 -5.73
C GLY A 110 4.05 -1.87 -6.37
N PHE A 111 4.20 -1.48 -7.63
CA PHE A 111 5.47 -1.58 -8.35
C PHE A 111 6.56 -0.74 -7.68
N LEU A 112 6.27 0.51 -7.35
CA LEU A 112 7.22 1.40 -6.68
C LEU A 112 7.66 0.82 -5.33
N CYS A 113 6.76 0.28 -4.50
CA CYS A 113 7.12 -0.36 -3.25
C CYS A 113 8.04 -1.58 -3.47
N VAL A 114 7.68 -2.49 -4.37
CA VAL A 114 8.44 -3.72 -4.63
C VAL A 114 9.83 -3.43 -5.19
N ILE A 115 10.01 -2.36 -5.97
CA ILE A 115 11.33 -1.97 -6.50
C ILE A 115 12.13 -1.10 -5.53
N SER A 116 11.48 -0.16 -4.84
CA SER A 116 12.15 0.83 -4.00
C SER A 116 12.69 0.23 -2.71
N ILE A 117 11.92 -0.63 -2.04
CA ILE A 117 12.24 -1.13 -0.71
C ILE A 117 13.52 -1.99 -0.71
N PRO A 118 13.68 -3.00 -1.59
CA PRO A 118 14.93 -3.76 -1.66
C PRO A 118 16.14 -2.89 -1.98
N LYS A 119 15.98 -1.94 -2.93
CA LYS A 119 17.04 -1.00 -3.31
C LYS A 119 17.43 -0.07 -2.16
N ALA A 120 16.46 0.43 -1.39
CA ALA A 120 16.69 1.33 -0.26
C ALA A 120 17.33 0.62 0.93
N LEU A 121 16.99 -0.65 1.16
CA LEU A 121 17.53 -1.45 2.27
C LEU A 121 18.83 -2.18 1.91
N ASN A 122 19.28 -2.08 0.65
CA ASN A 122 20.37 -2.87 0.09
C ASN A 122 20.18 -4.39 0.36
N GLN A 123 18.94 -4.86 0.22
CA GLN A 123 18.55 -6.27 0.42
C GLN A 123 18.04 -6.84 -0.90
N ASN A 124 18.17 -8.15 -1.08
CA ASN A 124 17.56 -8.82 -2.22
C ASN A 124 16.07 -9.14 -1.94
N HIS A 125 15.29 -9.31 -3.01
CA HIS A 125 13.85 -9.60 -2.93
C HIS A 125 13.52 -10.83 -2.06
N ARG A 126 14.31 -11.91 -2.22
CA ARG A 126 14.09 -13.18 -1.49
C ARG A 126 14.16 -13.00 0.03
N ARG A 127 15.09 -12.18 0.52
CA ARG A 127 15.23 -11.94 1.96
C ARG A 127 14.04 -11.15 2.51
N ILE A 128 13.57 -10.14 1.79
CA ILE A 128 12.39 -9.38 2.21
C ILE A 128 11.15 -10.28 2.20
N LEU A 129 10.93 -11.03 1.12
CA LEU A 129 9.82 -11.99 0.98
C LEU A 129 9.73 -12.96 2.16
N LEU A 130 10.87 -13.50 2.60
CA LEU A 130 10.95 -14.49 3.66
C LEU A 130 11.10 -13.88 5.07
N ASN A 131 10.92 -12.57 5.21
CA ASN A 131 11.12 -11.84 6.47
C ASN A 131 12.50 -12.10 7.12
N LYS A 132 13.55 -12.15 6.29
CA LYS A 132 14.96 -12.33 6.69
C LYS A 132 15.77 -11.05 6.47
N LEU A 133 15.19 -9.93 6.87
CA LEU A 133 15.88 -8.64 6.92
C LEU A 133 17.00 -8.75 7.95
N THR A 134 18.23 -8.42 7.56
CA THR A 134 19.30 -8.24 8.54
C THR A 134 19.10 -6.91 9.23
N ASP A 135 19.10 -6.93 10.57
CA ASP A 135 19.35 -5.72 11.33
C ASP A 135 20.69 -5.15 10.87
N TYR A 136 20.66 -3.90 10.42
CA TYR A 136 21.87 -3.15 10.14
C TYR A 136 22.43 -2.65 11.48
N SER A 137 22.81 -3.56 12.39
CA SER A 137 23.40 -3.22 13.70
C SER A 137 24.86 -2.76 13.56
N GLY A 138 25.10 -1.80 12.67
CA GLY A 138 26.43 -1.34 12.28
C GLY A 138 26.43 0.11 11.81
N GLY A 139 26.30 1.05 12.77
CA GLY A 139 27.13 2.26 12.78
C GLY A 139 26.76 3.48 11.93
N ASN A 140 25.60 3.59 11.25
CA ASN A 140 25.37 4.76 10.39
C ASN A 140 23.97 5.41 10.40
N TYR A 141 23.04 5.01 11.28
CA TYR A 141 21.71 5.65 11.34
C TYR A 141 21.74 7.14 11.69
N GLN A 142 22.74 7.62 12.42
CA GLN A 142 22.80 9.04 12.81
C GLN A 142 23.31 9.97 11.71
N ASN A 143 23.93 9.46 10.64
CA ASN A 143 24.56 10.31 9.62
C ASN A 143 23.66 10.59 8.41
N GLU A 144 22.64 9.77 8.14
CA GLU A 144 21.75 9.95 6.98
C GLU A 144 20.50 10.79 7.25
N GLU A 145 20.05 10.94 8.50
CA GLU A 145 18.96 11.86 8.83
C GLU A 145 19.41 13.34 8.97
N ALA A 146 20.72 13.58 8.84
CA ALA A 146 21.35 14.91 8.93
C ALA A 146 21.74 15.51 7.56
N ARG A 147 21.32 14.91 6.45
CA ARG A 147 21.55 15.40 5.07
C ARG A 147 20.25 15.42 4.27
#